data_AF-A0A6P0KI59-F1
#
_entry.id   AF-A0A6P0KI59-F1
#
_cell.length_a   1.000
_cell.length_b   1.000
_cell.length_c   1.000
_cell.angle_alpha   90.00
_cell.angle_beta   90.00
_cell.angle_gamma   90.00
#
_symmetry.space_group_name_H-M   'P 1'
#
loop_
_entity.id
_entity.type
_entity.pdbx_description
1 polymer ?
#
loop_
_entity_poly.entity_id
_entity_poly.type
_entity_poly.pdbx_seq_one_letter_code
_entity_poly.pdbx_strand_id
1 'polypeptide(L)'
;MSPSNSFFSYGAMYIPSNDAFIANDNPIAIFDGNGKFIGADFIVLGDEVWDAGTEVNDESPLNIPFTPAEAGNGIDENGVVLPHPGFLPAGSGGVLDFGDGLFANADFTTPGFQVARITIEKVPEPATITGLLLLGGLSILRRRVGRSR
;
A
#
# COMPACT_ATOMS: atom_id res chain seq x y z
N MET A 1 -24.06 -9.44 -5.11
CA MET A 1 -22.88 -8.98 -5.89
C MET A 1 -22.23 -10.21 -6.50
N SER A 2 -21.75 -10.12 -7.74
CA SER A 2 -21.04 -11.23 -8.38
C SER A 2 -19.77 -11.59 -7.58
N PRO A 3 -19.42 -12.87 -7.37
CA PRO A 3 -18.20 -13.33 -6.68
C PRO A 3 -16.87 -12.91 -7.34
N SER A 4 -16.91 -12.10 -8.39
CA SER A 4 -15.77 -11.82 -9.26
C SER A 4 -14.66 -10.99 -8.61
N ASN A 5 -14.91 -10.31 -7.48
CA ASN A 5 -13.93 -9.50 -6.75
C ASN A 5 -13.86 -9.90 -5.26
N SER A 6 -13.75 -11.20 -4.96
CA SER A 6 -13.71 -11.69 -3.58
C SER A 6 -12.34 -11.61 -2.89
N PHE A 7 -11.30 -11.19 -3.61
CA PHE A 7 -9.92 -11.24 -3.15
C PHE A 7 -9.23 -9.88 -3.24
N PHE A 8 -8.25 -9.68 -2.36
CA PHE A 8 -7.38 -8.52 -2.28
C PHE A 8 -5.92 -8.93 -2.52
N SER A 9 -5.23 -8.16 -3.36
CA SER A 9 -3.78 -8.21 -3.51
C SER A 9 -3.20 -6.81 -3.37
N TYR A 10 -1.97 -6.71 -2.89
CA TYR A 10 -1.24 -5.47 -2.70
C TYR A 10 0.18 -5.57 -3.23
N GLY A 11 0.72 -4.41 -3.57
CA GLY A 11 2.13 -4.19 -3.85
C GLY A 11 2.46 -2.76 -3.47
N ALA A 12 3.58 -2.55 -2.77
CA ALA A 12 4.05 -1.22 -2.39
C ALA A 12 5.58 -1.21 -2.34
N MET A 13 6.19 -0.16 -2.88
CA MET A 13 7.64 0.04 -2.80
C MET A 13 8.07 0.33 -1.36
N TYR A 14 9.22 -0.21 -0.96
CA TYR A 14 9.87 0.08 0.31
C TYR A 14 10.93 1.18 0.09
N ILE A 15 10.70 2.36 0.66
CA ILE A 15 11.66 3.47 0.58
C ILE A 15 12.51 3.47 1.86
N PRO A 16 13.85 3.57 1.77
CA PRO A 16 14.63 4.08 0.63
C PRO A 16 15.44 2.98 -0.05
N SER A 17 14.91 2.43 -1.13
CA SER A 17 15.58 1.43 -1.95
C SER A 17 15.38 1.77 -3.43
N ASN A 18 16.20 1.21 -4.31
CA ASN A 18 16.06 1.27 -5.76
C ASN A 18 14.86 0.41 -6.23
N ASP A 19 14.71 -0.80 -5.71
CA ASP A 19 13.66 -1.72 -6.16
C ASP A 19 13.14 -2.70 -5.09
N ALA A 20 13.32 -2.39 -3.81
CA ALA A 20 12.72 -3.16 -2.73
C ALA A 20 11.21 -2.90 -2.62
N PHE A 21 10.43 -3.93 -2.30
CA PHE A 21 8.98 -3.84 -2.20
C PHE A 21 8.37 -4.86 -1.25
N ILE A 22 7.12 -4.62 -0.85
CA ILE A 22 6.26 -5.60 -0.18
C ILE A 22 5.09 -5.95 -1.09
N ALA A 23 4.71 -7.22 -1.13
CA ALA A 23 3.54 -7.70 -1.85
C ALA A 23 3.07 -9.04 -1.27
N ASN A 24 1.84 -9.43 -1.58
CA ASN A 24 1.39 -10.81 -1.35
C ASN A 24 1.47 -11.64 -2.63
N ASP A 25 2.04 -12.84 -2.51
CA ASP A 25 2.01 -13.85 -3.57
C ASP A 25 0.58 -14.40 -3.76
N ASN A 26 -0.06 -14.78 -2.65
CA ASN A 26 -1.41 -15.34 -2.67
C ASN A 26 -2.49 -14.28 -2.31
N PRO A 27 -3.52 -14.08 -3.15
CA PRO A 27 -4.61 -13.14 -2.86
C PRO A 27 -5.36 -13.49 -1.56
N ILE A 28 -5.71 -12.47 -0.78
CA ILE A 28 -6.41 -12.59 0.51
C ILE A 28 -7.92 -12.53 0.26
N ALA A 29 -8.67 -13.55 0.70
CA ALA A 29 -10.12 -13.53 0.62
C ALA A 29 -10.71 -12.47 1.57
N ILE A 30 -11.48 -11.53 1.03
CA ILE A 30 -12.15 -10.45 1.79
C ILE A 30 -13.68 -10.59 1.79
N PHE A 31 -14.20 -11.63 1.14
CA PHE A 31 -15.59 -12.08 1.21
C PHE A 31 -15.66 -13.58 1.50
N ASP A 32 -16.71 -14.02 2.20
CA ASP A 32 -17.00 -15.45 2.41
C ASP A 32 -17.68 -16.10 1.18
N GLY A 33 -17.90 -17.42 1.24
CA GLY A 33 -18.55 -18.18 0.16
C GLY A 33 -20.01 -17.79 -0.15
N ASN A 34 -20.65 -17.00 0.72
CA ASN A 34 -21.99 -16.46 0.52
C ASN A 34 -21.96 -15.01 0.01
N GLY A 35 -20.77 -14.43 -0.20
CA GLY A 35 -20.58 -13.05 -0.64
C GLY A 35 -20.73 -12.01 0.47
N LYS A 36 -20.67 -12.41 1.75
CA LYS A 36 -20.61 -11.47 2.88
C LYS A 36 -19.17 -10.97 3.04
N PHE A 37 -19.00 -9.66 3.16
CA PHE A 37 -17.71 -9.03 3.43
C PHE A 37 -17.17 -9.44 4.80
N ILE A 38 -15.91 -9.87 4.86
CA ILE A 38 -15.20 -10.28 6.09
C ILE A 38 -13.99 -9.40 6.39
N GLY A 39 -13.51 -8.61 5.42
CA GLY A 39 -12.36 -7.71 5.59
C GLY A 39 -11.03 -8.44 5.77
N ALA A 40 -10.01 -7.72 6.24
CA ALA A 40 -8.72 -8.28 6.69
C ALA A 40 -8.00 -7.28 7.60
N ASP A 41 -7.13 -7.78 8.47
CA ASP A 41 -6.26 -6.99 9.34
C ASP A 41 -5.00 -7.79 9.64
N PHE A 42 -3.86 -7.36 9.10
CA PHE A 42 -2.60 -8.07 9.23
C PHE A 42 -1.42 -7.10 9.21
N ILE A 43 -0.29 -7.59 9.72
CA ILE A 43 1.00 -6.88 9.74
C ILE A 43 1.90 -7.54 8.70
N VAL A 44 2.58 -6.72 7.91
CA VAL A 44 3.68 -7.13 7.04
C VAL A 44 4.99 -6.89 7.78
N LEU A 45 5.77 -7.95 7.96
CA LEU A 45 7.04 -7.92 8.67
C LEU A 45 8.22 -7.64 7.73
N GLY A 46 9.36 -7.28 8.32
CA GLY A 46 10.57 -6.94 7.56
C GLY A 46 11.17 -8.10 6.77
N ASP A 47 10.93 -9.36 7.18
CA ASP A 47 11.31 -10.55 6.43
C ASP A 47 10.40 -10.82 5.21
N GLU A 48 9.39 -9.99 5.00
CA GLU A 48 8.50 -9.99 3.82
C GLU A 48 8.84 -8.85 2.83
N VAL A 49 10.04 -8.27 2.94
CA VAL A 49 10.59 -7.32 1.96
C VAL A 49 11.32 -8.09 0.86
N TRP A 50 10.95 -7.80 -0.38
CA TRP A 50 11.44 -8.43 -1.59
C TRP A 50 12.32 -7.45 -2.37
N ASP A 51 13.32 -8.00 -3.04
CA ASP A 51 14.09 -7.36 -4.09
C ASP A 51 13.45 -7.73 -5.44
N ALA A 52 13.21 -6.74 -6.31
CA ALA A 52 12.59 -6.99 -7.62
C ALA A 52 13.54 -7.65 -8.62
N GLY A 53 14.85 -7.58 -8.37
CA GLY A 53 15.90 -8.08 -9.23
C GLY A 53 16.13 -7.22 -10.46
N THR A 54 15.74 -5.94 -10.41
CA THR A 54 15.85 -5.04 -11.56
C THR A 54 17.16 -4.27 -11.54
N GLU A 55 17.58 -3.80 -10.37
CA GLU A 55 18.75 -2.96 -10.18
C GLU A 55 19.64 -3.48 -9.04
N VAL A 56 20.95 -3.30 -9.17
CA VAL A 56 21.91 -3.65 -8.11
C VAL A 56 21.64 -2.79 -6.87
N ASN A 57 21.50 -3.42 -5.70
CA ASN A 57 21.40 -2.76 -4.39
C ASN A 57 22.74 -2.14 -3.95
N ASP A 58 23.21 -1.14 -4.68
CA ASP A 58 24.47 -0.45 -4.37
C ASP A 58 24.34 0.62 -3.28
N GLU A 59 23.10 0.90 -2.86
CA GLU A 59 22.75 1.90 -1.86
C GLU A 59 23.30 3.30 -2.17
N SER A 60 23.51 3.61 -3.45
CA SER A 60 23.98 4.92 -3.89
C SER A 60 22.83 5.93 -3.88
N PRO A 61 23.02 7.15 -3.32
CA PRO A 61 21.97 8.16 -3.34
C PRO A 61 21.61 8.67 -4.74
N LEU A 62 22.46 8.38 -5.74
CA LEU A 62 22.18 8.71 -7.14
C LEU A 62 21.24 7.71 -7.81
N ASN A 63 21.15 6.50 -7.26
CA ASN A 63 20.45 5.35 -7.84
C ASN A 63 19.15 5.02 -7.09
N ILE A 64 19.02 5.50 -5.85
CA ILE A 64 17.78 5.36 -5.08
C ILE A 64 16.80 6.48 -5.45
N PRO A 65 15.62 6.15 -5.99
CA PRO A 65 14.62 7.14 -6.32
C PRO A 65 13.87 7.61 -5.08
N PHE A 66 13.85 8.92 -4.84
CA PHE A 66 12.97 9.55 -3.84
C PHE A 66 11.68 10.07 -4.47
N THR A 67 11.64 10.13 -5.80
CA THR A 67 10.48 10.47 -6.60
C THR A 67 10.33 9.49 -7.77
N PRO A 68 9.11 9.30 -8.31
CA PRO A 68 8.90 8.43 -9.48
C PRO A 68 9.69 8.84 -10.73
N ALA A 69 10.12 10.09 -10.83
CA ALA A 69 10.90 10.58 -11.97
C ALA A 69 12.37 10.14 -11.91
N GLU A 70 12.85 9.72 -10.74
CA GLU A 70 14.23 9.28 -10.50
C GLU A 70 14.37 7.75 -10.57
N ALA A 71 13.26 7.02 -10.75
CA ALA A 71 13.27 5.56 -10.81
C ALA A 71 13.96 5.04 -12.09
N GLY A 72 14.78 3.99 -11.96
CA GLY A 72 15.50 3.39 -13.08
C GLY A 72 16.86 4.03 -13.40
N ASN A 73 17.44 4.78 -12.46
CA ASN A 73 18.78 5.37 -12.60
C ASN A 73 19.91 4.43 -12.13
N GLY A 74 19.56 3.31 -11.50
CA GLY A 74 20.48 2.31 -10.99
C GLY A 74 21.12 1.45 -12.08
N ILE A 75 21.95 0.52 -11.63
CA ILE A 75 22.67 -0.41 -12.51
C ILE A 75 21.80 -1.66 -12.69
N ASP A 76 21.41 -1.99 -13.92
CA ASP A 76 20.66 -3.22 -14.20
C ASP A 76 21.39 -4.47 -13.68
N GLU A 77 20.68 -5.35 -12.98
CA GLU A 77 21.21 -6.67 -12.57
C GLU A 77 20.60 -7.85 -13.33
N ASN A 78 19.49 -7.64 -14.04
CA ASN A 78 18.78 -8.67 -14.82
C ASN A 78 18.46 -9.94 -13.98
N GLY A 79 18.07 -9.72 -12.73
CA GLY A 79 17.73 -10.74 -11.76
C GLY A 79 16.27 -11.20 -11.83
N VAL A 80 15.83 -11.82 -10.74
CA VAL A 80 14.45 -12.25 -10.49
C VAL A 80 14.08 -11.87 -9.07
N VAL A 81 12.79 -11.88 -8.75
CA VAL A 81 12.31 -11.56 -7.39
C VAL A 81 12.89 -12.54 -6.36
N LEU A 82 13.52 -12.01 -5.32
CA LEU A 82 14.14 -12.75 -4.22
C LEU A 82 13.93 -12.01 -2.89
N PRO A 83 14.08 -12.67 -1.72
CA PRO A 83 14.10 -11.97 -0.45
C PRO A 83 15.21 -10.91 -0.44
N HIS A 84 14.89 -9.67 -0.03
CA HIS A 84 15.89 -8.61 -0.04
C HIS A 84 16.97 -8.89 1.02
N PRO A 85 18.27 -8.74 0.69
CA PRO A 85 19.36 -9.07 1.62
C PRO A 85 19.52 -8.14 2.84
N GLY A 86 18.63 -7.16 3.01
CA GLY A 86 18.82 -6.03 3.93
C GLY A 86 19.66 -4.89 3.36
N PHE A 87 19.93 -3.90 4.23
CA PHE A 87 20.81 -2.77 3.93
C PHE A 87 22.23 -3.00 4.47
N LEU A 88 23.17 -2.21 3.98
CA LEU A 88 24.50 -2.06 4.50
C LEU A 88 24.43 -1.64 5.99
N PRO A 89 25.33 -2.16 6.84
CA PRO A 89 25.31 -1.84 8.26
C PRO A 89 25.40 -0.33 8.53
N ALA A 90 24.68 0.16 9.53
CA ALA A 90 24.80 1.55 9.97
C ALA A 90 26.27 1.93 10.27
N GLY A 91 26.70 3.08 9.77
CA GLY A 91 28.07 3.59 9.84
C GLY A 91 28.97 3.19 8.66
N SER A 92 28.49 2.42 7.68
CA SER A 92 29.27 2.05 6.49
C SER A 92 29.04 2.96 5.27
N GLY A 93 28.23 4.01 5.41
CA GLY A 93 27.96 4.99 4.35
C GLY A 93 26.85 4.60 3.38
N GLY A 94 25.99 3.64 3.77
CA GLY A 94 24.81 3.22 3.00
C GLY A 94 23.56 4.04 3.34
N VAL A 95 22.39 3.48 2.99
CA VAL A 95 21.08 4.13 3.14
C VAL A 95 20.79 4.56 4.58
N LEU A 96 21.16 3.73 5.55
CA LEU A 96 20.90 3.99 6.97
C LEU A 96 21.64 5.23 7.50
N ASP A 97 22.70 5.68 6.82
CA ASP A 97 23.52 6.84 7.19
C ASP A 97 23.12 8.12 6.42
N PHE A 98 22.20 8.03 5.46
CA PHE A 98 21.83 9.15 4.61
C PHE A 98 21.17 10.30 5.36
N GLY A 99 21.46 11.53 4.91
CA GLY A 99 20.79 12.75 5.37
C GLY A 99 20.88 12.94 6.89
N ASP A 100 22.06 12.67 7.46
CA ASP A 100 22.31 12.67 8.92
C ASP A 100 21.43 11.65 9.68
N GLY A 101 21.21 10.47 9.09
CA GLY A 101 20.44 9.38 9.69
C GLY A 101 18.92 9.50 9.49
N LEU A 102 18.48 10.17 8.41
CA LEU A 102 17.07 10.29 8.04
C LEU A 102 16.36 8.92 7.99
N PHE A 103 17.09 7.89 7.56
CA PHE A 103 16.59 6.52 7.43
C PHE A 103 17.23 5.54 8.43
N ALA A 104 17.81 6.03 9.51
CA ALA A 104 18.45 5.17 10.52
C ALA A 104 17.49 4.14 11.15
N ASN A 105 16.18 4.41 11.12
CA ASN A 105 15.14 3.50 11.61
C ASN A 105 14.46 2.69 10.49
N ALA A 106 15.02 2.65 9.29
CA ALA A 106 14.49 1.90 8.15
C ALA A 106 15.11 0.50 8.02
N ASP A 107 15.91 0.04 9.00
CA ASP A 107 16.49 -1.30 8.95
C ASP A 107 15.43 -2.38 9.23
N PHE A 108 14.80 -2.85 8.15
CA PHE A 108 13.78 -3.89 8.18
C PHE A 108 14.31 -5.27 8.56
N THR A 109 15.63 -5.47 8.63
CA THR A 109 16.22 -6.73 9.11
C THR A 109 16.15 -6.87 10.64
N THR A 110 15.79 -5.78 11.33
CA THR A 110 15.59 -5.78 12.78
C THR A 110 14.50 -6.78 13.18
N PRO A 111 14.72 -7.68 14.16
CA PRO A 111 13.70 -8.63 14.60
C PRO A 111 12.39 -7.96 14.99
N GLY A 112 11.29 -8.38 14.37
CA GLY A 112 9.95 -7.86 14.63
C GLY A 112 9.65 -6.50 14.00
N PHE A 113 10.48 -6.04 13.05
CA PHE A 113 10.22 -4.83 12.30
C PHE A 113 8.87 -4.94 11.56
N GLN A 114 7.98 -3.97 11.79
CA GLN A 114 6.68 -3.91 11.12
C GLN A 114 6.77 -2.89 10.00
N VAL A 115 6.73 -3.37 8.76
CA VAL A 115 6.79 -2.51 7.57
C VAL A 115 5.46 -1.79 7.39
N ALA A 116 4.36 -2.53 7.49
CA ALA A 116 3.02 -2.00 7.31
C ALA A 116 2.01 -2.79 8.14
N ARG A 117 0.91 -2.11 8.50
CA ARG A 117 -0.33 -2.77 8.90
C ARG A 117 -1.39 -2.46 7.86
N ILE A 118 -1.99 -3.50 7.30
CA ILE A 118 -3.01 -3.36 6.27
C ILE A 118 -4.36 -3.78 6.86
N THR A 119 -5.30 -2.85 6.86
CA THR A 119 -6.68 -3.09 7.28
C THR A 119 -7.63 -2.83 6.12
N ILE A 120 -8.47 -3.82 5.82
CA ILE A 120 -9.55 -3.72 4.83
C ILE A 120 -10.88 -3.78 5.57
N GLU A 121 -11.57 -2.64 5.62
CA GLU A 121 -12.84 -2.50 6.33
C GLU A 121 -13.92 -1.85 5.45
N LYS A 122 -15.18 -2.09 5.82
CA LYS A 122 -16.32 -1.44 5.19
C LYS A 122 -16.63 -0.15 5.93
N VAL A 123 -16.37 0.99 5.30
CA VAL A 123 -16.76 2.29 5.84
C VAL A 123 -18.24 2.59 5.57
N PRO A 124 -18.97 3.19 6.53
CA PRO A 124 -20.34 3.67 6.28
C PRO A 124 -20.37 4.71 5.17
N GLU A 125 -21.41 4.70 4.33
CA GLU A 125 -21.64 5.75 3.35
C GLU A 125 -21.74 7.12 4.05
N PRO A 126 -21.11 8.19 3.51
CA PRO A 126 -21.27 9.53 4.06
C PRO A 126 -22.75 9.90 4.14
N ALA A 127 -23.22 10.28 5.33
CA ALA A 127 -24.62 10.65 5.60
C ALA A 127 -25.16 11.76 4.68
N THR A 128 -24.27 12.50 4.02
CA THR A 128 -24.56 13.50 2.99
C THR A 128 -25.45 12.98 1.86
N ILE A 129 -25.27 11.73 1.42
CA ILE A 129 -26.07 11.15 0.32
C ILE A 129 -27.51 10.88 0.79
N THR A 130 -27.67 10.35 2.00
CA THR A 130 -28.99 10.15 2.61
C THR A 130 -29.69 11.50 2.85
N GLY A 131 -28.96 12.51 3.31
CA GLY A 131 -29.48 13.87 3.49
C GLY A 131 -29.97 14.53 2.20
N LEU A 132 -29.20 14.42 1.10
CA LEU A 132 -29.60 14.96 -0.20
C LEU A 132 -30.83 14.25 -0.79
N LEU A 133 -30.93 12.93 -0.64
CA LEU A 133 -32.10 12.17 -1.11
C LEU A 133 -33.36 12.54 -0.32
N LEU A 134 -33.25 12.74 0.99
CA LEU A 134 -34.37 13.19 1.83
C LEU A 134 -34.83 14.61 1.48
N LEU A 135 -33.89 15.54 1.26
CA LEU A 135 -34.20 16.92 0.84
C LEU A 135 -34.79 16.98 -0.58
N GLY A 136 -34.30 16.15 -1.50
CA GLY A 136 -34.85 15.98 -2.85
C GLY A 136 -36.27 15.41 -2.85
N GLY A 137 -36.54 14.42 -2.00
CA GLY A 137 -37.89 13.85 -1.84
C GLY A 137 -38.91 14.85 -1.28
N LEU A 138 -38.54 15.61 -0.25
CA LEU A 138 -39.39 16.65 0.36
C LEU A 138 -39.73 17.79 -0.60
N SER A 139 -38.81 18.15 -1.49
CA SER A 139 -39.04 19.21 -2.50
C SER A 139 -39.94 18.74 -3.65
N ILE A 140 -39.92 17.46 -4.01
CA ILE A 140 -40.87 16.85 -4.97
C ILE A 140 -42.28 16.76 -4.36
N LEU A 141 -42.41 16.38 -3.08
CA LEU A 141 -43.71 16.34 -2.40
C LEU A 141 -44.37 17.72 -2.29
N ARG A 142 -43.61 18.79 -2.04
CA ARG A 142 -44.14 20.16 -1.99
C ARG A 142 -44.73 20.64 -3.32
N ARG A 143 -44.22 20.18 -4.46
CA ARG A 143 -44.75 20.58 -5.79
C ARG A 143 -46.11 19.96 -6.12
N ARG A 144 -46.48 18.83 -5.51
CA ARG A 144 -47.79 18.17 -5.76
C ARG A 144 -48.95 18.82 -5.03
N VAL A 145 -48.71 19.51 -3.92
CA VAL A 145 -49.77 20.12 -3.08
C VAL A 145 -50.20 21.51 -3.58
N GLY A 146 -49.41 22.15 -4.46
CA GLY A 146 -49.65 23.51 -4.95
C GLY A 146 -50.53 23.68 -6.19
N ARG A 147 -51.16 22.62 -6.71
CA ARG A 147 -52.02 22.67 -7.92
C ARG A 147 -53.45 22.23 -7.61
N SER A 148 -54.14 23.02 -6.78
CA SER A 148 -55.60 22.96 -6.62
C SER A 148 -56.13 24.37 -6.37
N ARG A 149 -56.31 25.14 -7.45
CA ARG A 149 -57.31 26.19 -7.66
C ARG A 149 -57.09 26.85 -9.01
#